data_AF-Q0Q291-F1
#
_entry.id   AF-Q0Q291-F1
#
_cell.length_a   1.000
_cell.length_b   1.000
_cell.length_c   1.000
_cell.angle_alpha   90.00
_cell.angle_beta   90.00
_cell.angle_gamma   90.00
#
_symmetry.space_group_name_H-M   'P 1'
#
loop_
_entity.id
_entity.type
_entity.pdbx_description
1 polymer ?
#
loop_
_entity_poly.entity_id
_entity_poly.type
_entity_poly.pdbx_seq_one_letter_code
_entity_poly.pdbx_strand_id
1 'polypeptide(L)'
;KSVVHRVVAQTDGNRMSIASFYNPGSDAVIFPAPALVEKEAEEKKEVYPRFVFEDYMKLYVGHKFQAKEPRFEAMKAMEAVATHPIATS
;
A
#
# COMPACT_ATOMS: atom_id res chain seq x y z
N LYS A 1 5.89 -7.42 -5.89
CA LYS A 1 4.42 -7.24 -6.03
C LYS A 1 3.68 -8.00 -4.92
N SER A 2 2.62 -7.45 -4.34
CA SER A 2 1.78 -8.12 -3.33
C SER A 2 0.68 -8.97 -4.00
N VAL A 3 0.51 -10.22 -3.57
CA VAL A 3 -0.28 -11.27 -4.25
C VAL A 3 -1.61 -11.52 -3.54
N VAL A 4 -2.68 -11.69 -4.32
CA VAL A 4 -4.02 -12.05 -3.82
C VAL A 4 -4.01 -13.47 -3.27
N HIS A 5 -4.55 -13.66 -2.07
CA HIS A 5 -4.68 -14.95 -1.41
C HIS A 5 -6.05 -15.06 -0.74
N ARG A 6 -6.56 -16.29 -0.60
CA ARG A 6 -7.83 -16.61 0.07
C ARG A 6 -7.72 -17.92 0.83
N VAL A 7 -8.58 -18.11 1.83
CA VAL A 7 -8.77 -19.38 2.53
C VAL A 7 -10.19 -19.86 2.26
N VAL A 8 -10.35 -21.13 1.92
CA VAL A 8 -11.64 -21.75 1.62
C VAL A 8 -12.00 -22.72 2.74
N ALA A 9 -13.25 -22.65 3.22
CA ALA A 9 -13.77 -23.57 4.21
C ALA A 9 -14.00 -24.98 3.62
N GLN A 10 -13.85 -26.01 4.44
CA GLN A 10 -14.17 -27.40 4.09
C GLN A 10 -15.43 -27.84 4.87
N THR A 11 -16.15 -28.83 4.36
CA THR A 11 -17.38 -29.34 5.00
C THR A 11 -17.10 -29.95 6.37
N ASP A 12 -15.99 -30.69 6.49
CA ASP A 12 -15.55 -31.33 7.73
C ASP A 12 -14.05 -31.09 7.90
N GLY A 13 -13.65 -30.31 8.91
CA GLY A 13 -12.25 -30.03 9.21
C GLY A 13 -12.03 -28.72 9.97
N ASN A 14 -10.93 -28.66 10.73
CA ASN A 14 -10.54 -27.46 11.47
C ASN A 14 -9.08 -27.09 11.16
N ARG A 15 -8.89 -26.10 10.28
CA ARG A 15 -7.56 -25.60 9.91
C ARG A 15 -7.10 -24.55 10.92
N MET A 16 -6.05 -24.87 11.68
CA MET A 16 -5.36 -23.89 12.52
C MET A 16 -4.40 -23.01 11.69
N SER A 17 -4.36 -21.72 12.00
CA SER A 17 -3.45 -20.76 11.35
C SER A 17 -2.93 -19.75 12.38
N ILE A 18 -1.61 -19.65 12.50
CA ILE A 18 -0.93 -18.61 13.28
C ILE A 18 -0.16 -17.76 12.27
N ALA A 19 -0.52 -16.49 12.15
CA ALA A 19 0.08 -15.57 11.19
C ALA A 19 0.60 -14.33 11.91
N SER A 20 1.91 -14.13 11.85
CA SER A 20 2.59 -12.95 12.39
C SER A 20 2.94 -12.00 11.25
N PHE A 21 2.79 -10.70 11.48
CA PHE A 21 3.06 -9.66 10.48
C PHE A 21 4.14 -8.72 11.01
N TYR A 22 5.23 -8.60 10.27
CA TYR A 22 6.28 -7.61 10.54
C TYR A 22 6.07 -6.40 9.64
N ASN A 23 5.51 -5.34 10.21
CA ASN A 23 5.15 -4.13 9.50
C ASN A 23 6.10 -2.97 9.86
N PRO A 24 6.21 -1.94 9.01
CA PRO A 24 6.87 -0.69 9.38
C PRO A 24 6.25 -0.04 10.62
N GLY A 25 7.00 0.86 11.27
CA GLY A 25 6.47 1.75 12.30
C GLY A 25 5.37 2.66 11.75
N SER A 26 4.47 3.14 12.61
CA SER A 26 3.32 3.96 12.20
C SER A 26 3.73 5.22 11.42
N ASP A 27 4.78 5.89 11.88
CA ASP A 27 5.35 7.11 11.31
C ASP A 27 6.35 6.86 10.17
N ALA A 28 6.58 5.61 9.79
CA ALA A 28 7.54 5.27 8.75
C ALA A 28 7.10 5.81 7.39
N VAL A 29 8.01 6.50 6.69
CA VAL A 29 7.80 6.98 5.32
C VAL A 29 8.19 5.88 4.33
N ILE A 30 7.24 5.48 3.50
CA ILE A 30 7.37 4.39 2.52
C ILE A 30 7.46 5.00 1.12
N PHE A 31 8.48 4.60 0.36
CA PHE A 31 8.67 4.99 -1.05
C PHE A 31 9.59 3.98 -1.75
N PRO A 32 9.58 3.91 -3.09
CA PRO A 32 10.50 3.08 -3.85
C PRO A 32 11.97 3.39 -3.53
N ALA A 33 12.78 2.35 -3.35
CA ALA A 33 14.22 2.54 -3.19
C ALA A 33 14.80 3.19 -4.46
N PRO A 34 15.56 4.31 -4.37
CA PRO A 34 16.03 5.05 -5.54
C PRO A 34 16.80 4.19 -6.56
N ALA A 35 17.65 3.28 -6.06
CA ALA A 35 18.44 2.36 -6.89
C ALA A 35 17.61 1.36 -7.72
N LEU A 36 16.32 1.20 -7.41
CA LEU A 36 15.38 0.36 -8.17
C LEU A 36 14.59 1.18 -9.20
N VAL A 37 14.32 2.46 -8.92
CA VAL A 37 13.58 3.35 -9.82
C VAL A 37 14.37 3.68 -11.08
N GLU A 38 15.68 3.90 -10.96
CA GLU A 38 16.57 4.15 -12.10
C GLU A 38 16.58 2.99 -13.10
N LYS A 39 16.41 1.75 -12.59
CA LYS A 39 16.35 0.52 -13.41
C LYS A 39 14.97 0.29 -14.01
N GLU A 40 13.90 0.67 -13.30
CA GLU A 40 12.52 0.51 -13.78
C GLU A 40 12.09 1.62 -14.76
N ALA A 41 12.76 2.78 -14.76
CA ALA A 41 12.48 3.88 -15.69
C ALA A 41 12.65 3.49 -17.18
N GLU A 42 13.44 2.47 -17.48
CA GLU A 42 13.58 1.91 -18.83
C GLU A 42 12.43 0.95 -19.21
N GLU A 43 11.70 0.36 -18.25
CA GLU A 43 10.74 -0.73 -18.53
C GLU A 43 9.28 -0.50 -18.09
N LYS A 44 8.95 0.40 -17.14
CA LYS A 44 7.55 0.69 -16.75
C LYS A 44 7.40 1.97 -15.90
N LYS A 45 6.51 2.87 -16.34
CA LYS A 45 6.09 4.10 -15.63
C LYS A 45 5.04 3.88 -14.52
N GLU A 46 5.06 2.76 -13.79
CA GLU A 46 4.24 2.62 -12.58
C GLU A 46 5.05 3.08 -11.36
N VAL A 47 5.18 4.39 -11.20
CA VAL A 47 5.84 4.98 -10.02
C VAL A 47 4.91 4.83 -8.82
N TYR A 48 5.28 3.96 -7.89
CA TYR A 48 4.63 3.84 -6.58
C TYR A 48 4.79 5.13 -5.77
N PRO A 49 3.78 5.51 -4.95
CA PRO A 49 3.75 6.77 -4.22
C PRO A 49 4.71 6.80 -3.02
N ARG A 50 4.97 8.00 -2.50
CA ARG A 50 5.56 8.23 -1.18
C ARG A 50 4.45 8.53 -0.16
N PHE A 51 4.43 7.84 0.96
CA PHE A 51 3.39 8.01 1.99
C PHE A 51 3.85 7.58 3.40
N VAL A 52 3.11 7.98 4.43
CA VAL A 52 3.30 7.49 5.81
C VAL A 52 2.51 6.19 6.01
N PHE A 53 3.13 5.18 6.63
CA PHE A 53 2.54 3.85 6.74
C PHE A 53 1.17 3.84 7.46
N GLU A 54 1.01 4.65 8.51
CA GLU A 54 -0.28 4.77 9.21
C GLU A 54 -1.42 5.27 8.29
N ASP A 55 -1.15 6.23 7.40
CA ASP A 55 -2.16 6.76 6.48
C ASP A 55 -2.61 5.70 5.48
N TYR A 56 -1.67 4.88 4.99
CA TYR A 56 -1.99 3.72 4.17
C TYR A 56 -2.83 2.70 4.95
N MET A 57 -2.51 2.44 6.22
CA MET A 57 -3.25 1.47 7.04
C MET A 57 -4.68 1.93 7.32
N LYS A 58 -4.90 3.23 7.56
CA LYS A 58 -6.25 3.83 7.71
C LYS A 58 -7.12 3.56 6.48
N LEU A 59 -6.58 3.77 5.27
CA LEU A 59 -7.27 3.45 4.03
C LEU A 59 -7.45 1.94 3.84
N TYR A 60 -6.42 1.14 4.12
CA TYR A 60 -6.45 -0.30 3.95
C TYR A 60 -7.54 -0.98 4.77
N VAL A 61 -7.79 -0.56 6.01
CA VAL A 61 -8.81 -1.17 6.87
C VAL A 61 -10.21 -1.10 6.24
N GLY A 62 -10.56 0.03 5.62
CA GLY A 62 -11.86 0.20 4.94
C GLY A 62 -11.94 -0.49 3.58
N HIS A 63 -10.80 -0.68 2.90
CA HIS A 63 -10.76 -1.14 1.50
C HIS A 63 -10.02 -2.49 1.31
N LYS A 64 -9.81 -3.27 2.39
CA LYS A 64 -8.97 -4.49 2.41
C LYS A 64 -9.31 -5.51 1.33
N PHE A 65 -10.60 -5.72 1.09
CA PHE A 65 -11.12 -6.73 0.14
C PHE A 65 -11.43 -6.17 -1.25
N GLN A 66 -11.14 -4.88 -1.49
CA GLN A 66 -11.27 -4.25 -2.81
C GLN A 66 -9.94 -4.33 -3.58
N ALA A 67 -9.97 -3.89 -4.84
CA ALA A 67 -8.78 -3.80 -5.70
C ALA A 67 -7.63 -3.06 -5.01
N LYS A 68 -6.39 -3.48 -5.30
CA LYS A 68 -5.20 -2.97 -4.63
C LYS A 68 -4.75 -1.64 -5.22
N GLU A 69 -4.82 -1.55 -6.53
CA GLU A 69 -4.32 -0.48 -7.35
C GLU A 69 -4.92 0.87 -6.94
N PRO A 70 -6.23 1.01 -6.68
CA PRO A 70 -6.82 2.26 -6.19
C PRO A 70 -6.25 2.77 -4.87
N ARG A 71 -5.72 1.89 -4.00
CA ARG A 71 -5.12 2.32 -2.72
C ARG A 71 -3.80 3.05 -2.96
N PHE A 72 -3.02 2.65 -3.96
CA PHE A 72 -1.79 3.37 -4.33
C PHE A 72 -2.10 4.69 -5.03
N GLU A 73 -3.11 4.72 -5.90
CA GLU A 73 -3.54 5.97 -6.53
C GLU A 73 -4.04 7.00 -5.50
N ALA A 74 -4.78 6.55 -4.47
CA ALA A 74 -5.21 7.43 -3.38
C ALA A 74 -4.01 8.02 -2.60
N MET A 75 -2.99 7.21 -2.30
CA MET A 75 -1.77 7.71 -1.63
C MET A 75 -1.02 8.72 -2.50
N LYS A 76 -0.97 8.49 -3.83
CA LYS A 76 -0.35 9.42 -4.78
C LYS A 76 -1.08 10.77 -4.84
N ALA A 77 -2.41 10.75 -4.80
CA ALA A 77 -3.22 11.97 -4.73
C ALA A 77 -2.98 12.74 -3.41
N MET A 78 -2.86 12.04 -2.29
CA MET A 78 -2.54 12.65 -0.99
C MET A 78 -1.15 13.29 -0.98
N GLU A 79 -0.14 12.64 -1.59
CA GLU A 79 1.20 13.18 -1.74
C GLU A 79 1.19 14.51 -2.51
N ALA A 80 0.48 14.57 -3.65
CA ALA A 80 0.37 15.77 -4.47
C ALA A 80 -0.27 16.96 -3.71
N VAL A 81 -1.25 16.69 -2.85
CA VAL A 81 -1.88 17.70 -1.98
C VAL A 81 -0.91 18.19 -0.90
N ALA A 82 -0.11 17.31 -0.31
CA ALA A 82 0.89 17.69 0.69
C ALA A 82 2.01 18.57 0.11
N THR A 83 2.38 18.37 -1.16
CA THR A 83 3.39 19.19 -1.86
C THR A 83 2.88 20.54 -2.38
N HIS A 84 1.57 20.72 -2.45
CA HIS A 84 0.93 21.96 -2.89
C HIS A 84 -0.09 22.42 -1.85
N PRO A 85 0.34 23.09 -0.77
CA PRO A 85 -0.60 23.61 0.21
C PRO A 85 -1.56 24.57 -0.49
N ILE A 86 -2.85 24.26 -0.42
CA ILE A 86 -3.92 25.15 -0.89
C ILE A 86 -3.79 26.45 -0.09
N ALA A 87 -3.47 27.54 -0.77
CA ALA A 87 -3.48 28.87 -0.17
C ALA A 87 -4.93 29.19 0.22
N THR A 88 -5.25 29.04 1.51
CA THR A 88 -6.47 29.59 2.08
C THR A 88 -6.29 31.09 2.26
N SER A 89 -7.00 31.86 1.43
CA SER A 89 -7.23 33.30 1.59
C SER A 89 -8.07 33.62 2.81
#